data_AF-A0A4P6YX01-F1
#
_entry.id   AF-A0A4P6YX01-F1
#
_cell.length_a   1.000
_cell.length_b   1.000
_cell.length_c   1.000
_cell.angle_alpha   90.00
_cell.angle_beta   90.00
_cell.angle_gamma   90.00
#
_symmetry.space_group_name_H-M   'P 1'
#
loop_
_entity.id
_entity.type
_entity.pdbx_description
1 polymer ?
#
loop_
_entity_poly.entity_id
_entity_poly.type
_entity_poly.pdbx_seq_one_letter_code
_entity_poly.pdbx_strand_id
1 'polypeptide(L)'
;MVFRLSNGKYVVAKKNTLGKVTTNIAKYLFDKKGSTVQLTKKLYVYPDVKFVKATRLSPLPVDTQLKITAVDWTTSGYPRLKVKGGYISSAKTAVKLVVPPKPAVVINSTNAINQYIQQNYFKKNAPISSKIWSKFPKNKYRKGAGKPEGVVVHETANPNSTINNEISYMKSHYQNAFVHTFVDNNNIINIANTKYLAWGSGYQGNQRFVQFEQVRVHSKDAFAQEINNAAYYTAYILKQYGLKPSLATSKGSGTVWSHHDVSKWLGGTDHTDPDDYWKQSAKTWYSTTYTMSDFLPVVQAYYNSL
;
A
#
# COMPACT_ATOMS: atom_id res chain seq x y z
N MET A 1 -19.99 11.44 -39.04
CA MET A 1 -19.75 12.44 -37.96
C MET A 1 -18.41 12.15 -37.34
N VAL A 2 -17.68 13.17 -36.90
CA VAL A 2 -16.41 13.03 -36.19
C VAL A 2 -16.61 13.54 -34.77
N PHE A 3 -16.27 12.72 -33.77
CA PHE A 3 -16.36 13.08 -32.35
C PHE A 3 -14.95 13.17 -31.76
N ARG A 4 -14.70 14.17 -30.91
CA ARG A 4 -13.48 14.27 -30.11
C ARG A 4 -13.72 13.65 -28.74
N LEU A 5 -12.86 12.72 -28.35
CA LEU A 5 -12.90 12.02 -27.06
C LEU A 5 -12.18 12.83 -25.98
N SER A 6 -12.45 12.52 -24.71
CA SER A 6 -11.83 13.19 -23.55
C SER A 6 -10.31 13.02 -23.45
N ASN A 7 -9.75 12.00 -24.11
CA ASN A 7 -8.31 11.79 -24.23
C ASN A 7 -7.68 12.56 -25.42
N GLY A 8 -8.43 13.46 -26.06
CA GLY A 8 -7.98 14.27 -27.18
C GLY A 8 -7.98 13.58 -28.55
N LYS A 9 -8.31 12.29 -28.63
CA LYS A 9 -8.41 11.54 -29.89
C LYS A 9 -9.75 11.76 -30.60
N TYR A 10 -9.83 11.39 -31.87
CA TYR A 10 -11.05 11.51 -32.66
C TYR A 10 -11.59 10.13 -33.05
N VAL A 11 -12.92 10.00 -33.13
CA VAL A 11 -13.61 8.82 -33.66
C VAL A 11 -14.58 9.24 -34.75
N VAL A 12 -14.53 8.54 -35.89
CA VAL A 12 -15.49 8.71 -36.98
C VAL A 12 -16.58 7.66 -36.83
N ALA A 13 -17.84 8.09 -36.78
CA ALA A 13 -18.98 7.18 -36.73
C ALA A 13 -19.98 7.52 -37.84
N LYS A 14 -20.56 6.47 -38.43
CA LYS A 14 -21.69 6.60 -39.34
C LYS A 14 -22.94 6.96 -38.50
N LYS A 15 -23.83 7.80 -39.03
CA LYS A 15 -25.00 8.28 -38.27
C LYS A 15 -25.91 7.12 -37.84
N ASN A 16 -25.99 6.06 -38.63
CA ASN A 16 -26.77 4.85 -38.35
C ASN A 16 -26.11 3.87 -37.36
N THR A 17 -24.85 4.09 -36.95
CA THR A 17 -24.17 3.25 -35.96
C THR A 17 -24.18 3.85 -34.55
N LEU A 18 -24.86 4.98 -34.35
CA LEU A 18 -24.94 5.69 -33.07
C LEU A 18 -26.29 5.44 -32.39
N GLY A 19 -26.26 4.96 -31.16
CA GLY A 19 -27.44 4.88 -30.30
C GLY A 19 -27.78 6.24 -29.70
N LYS A 20 -29.07 6.58 -29.61
CA LYS A 20 -29.53 7.74 -28.84
C LYS A 20 -29.18 7.54 -27.37
N VAL A 21 -28.68 8.57 -26.69
CA VAL A 21 -28.42 8.57 -25.25
C VAL A 21 -29.18 9.74 -24.63
N THR A 22 -29.82 9.51 -23.49
CA THR A 22 -30.51 10.57 -22.76
C THR A 22 -29.53 11.66 -22.29
N THR A 23 -29.94 12.93 -22.35
CA THR A 23 -29.15 14.06 -21.83
C THR A 23 -28.89 13.97 -20.32
N ASN A 24 -29.70 13.18 -19.60
CA ASN A 24 -29.60 12.98 -18.15
C ASN A 24 -28.82 11.71 -17.78
N ILE A 25 -27.93 11.19 -18.64
CA ILE A 25 -27.29 9.89 -18.45
C ILE A 25 -26.54 9.75 -17.12
N ALA A 26 -26.00 10.85 -16.58
CA ALA A 26 -25.33 10.89 -15.28
C ALA A 26 -26.22 10.45 -14.10
N LYS A 27 -27.55 10.49 -14.24
CA LYS A 27 -28.53 10.05 -13.22
C LYS A 27 -28.75 8.53 -13.21
N TYR A 28 -28.11 7.79 -14.12
CA TYR A 28 -28.29 6.35 -14.29
C TYR A 28 -26.97 5.60 -14.17
N LEU A 29 -27.05 4.30 -13.85
CA LEU A 29 -25.95 3.34 -13.98
C LEU A 29 -26.00 2.72 -15.38
N PHE A 30 -24.93 2.86 -16.16
CA PHE A 30 -24.95 2.44 -17.58
C PHE A 30 -23.72 1.66 -18.06
N ASP A 31 -22.72 1.49 -17.20
CA ASP A 31 -21.41 0.89 -17.50
C ASP A 31 -21.00 -0.13 -16.41
N LYS A 32 -21.98 -0.77 -15.76
CA LYS A 32 -21.79 -1.58 -14.53
C LYS A 32 -22.10 -3.06 -14.71
N LYS A 33 -21.88 -3.61 -15.91
CA LYS A 33 -22.02 -5.06 -16.16
C LYS A 33 -21.11 -5.85 -15.21
N GLY A 34 -21.63 -6.90 -14.60
CA GLY A 34 -20.91 -7.77 -13.67
C GLY A 34 -20.92 -7.29 -12.22
N SER A 35 -21.28 -6.03 -11.96
CA SER A 35 -21.40 -5.51 -10.60
C SER A 35 -22.72 -5.91 -9.93
N THR A 36 -22.79 -5.76 -8.62
CA THR A 36 -24.01 -5.92 -7.83
C THR A 36 -24.62 -4.54 -7.54
N VAL A 37 -25.96 -4.45 -7.55
CA VAL A 37 -26.70 -3.26 -7.08
C VAL A 37 -27.63 -3.64 -5.94
N GLN A 38 -27.86 -2.70 -5.03
CA GLN A 38 -28.86 -2.78 -3.97
C GLN A 38 -30.00 -1.82 -4.29
N LEU A 39 -31.24 -2.29 -4.14
CA LEU A 39 -32.42 -1.44 -4.31
C LEU A 39 -32.55 -0.45 -3.15
N THR A 40 -32.76 0.83 -3.46
CA THR A 40 -33.00 1.89 -2.44
C THR A 40 -34.48 2.15 -2.22
N LYS A 41 -35.34 1.49 -3.01
CA LYS A 41 -36.80 1.48 -2.87
C LYS A 41 -37.35 0.24 -3.55
N LYS A 42 -38.60 -0.12 -3.24
CA LYS A 42 -39.33 -1.19 -3.92
C LYS A 42 -39.32 -0.98 -5.44
N LEU A 43 -38.92 -1.99 -6.20
CA LEU A 43 -38.97 -2.02 -7.67
C LEU A 43 -39.76 -3.21 -8.18
N TYR A 44 -40.01 -3.23 -9.47
CA TYR A 44 -40.60 -4.36 -10.20
C TYR A 44 -39.63 -4.82 -11.27
N VAL A 45 -39.59 -6.13 -11.52
CA VAL A 45 -38.90 -6.69 -12.68
C VAL A 45 -39.82 -6.61 -13.89
N TYR A 46 -39.25 -6.29 -15.05
CA TYR A 46 -39.95 -6.26 -16.33
C TYR A 46 -39.34 -7.27 -17.29
N PRO A 47 -40.12 -7.88 -18.20
CA PRO A 47 -39.62 -8.82 -19.19
C PRO A 47 -38.72 -8.15 -20.25
N ASP A 48 -38.89 -6.85 -20.46
CA ASP A 48 -38.15 -6.08 -21.46
C ASP A 48 -37.79 -4.66 -20.98
N VAL A 49 -37.11 -3.90 -21.84
CA VAL A 49 -36.65 -2.53 -21.54
C VAL A 49 -37.76 -1.46 -21.59
N LYS A 50 -38.97 -1.79 -22.08
CA LYS A 50 -40.08 -0.86 -22.30
C LYS A 50 -40.81 -0.48 -21.01
N PHE A 51 -40.79 -1.37 -20.01
CA PHE A 51 -41.36 -1.15 -18.67
C PHE A 51 -42.87 -0.93 -18.67
N VAL A 52 -43.61 -1.77 -19.40
CA VAL A 52 -45.07 -1.73 -19.44
C VAL A 52 -45.65 -2.19 -18.10
N LYS A 53 -46.57 -1.40 -17.51
CA LYS A 53 -47.13 -1.67 -16.17
C LYS A 53 -47.87 -3.02 -16.10
N ALA A 54 -48.60 -3.38 -17.15
CA ALA A 54 -49.35 -4.64 -17.24
C ALA A 54 -48.44 -5.88 -17.29
N THR A 55 -47.16 -5.73 -17.64
CA THR A 55 -46.21 -6.84 -17.76
C THR A 55 -45.26 -6.92 -16.57
N ARG A 56 -45.54 -6.22 -15.47
CA ARG A 56 -44.71 -6.28 -14.26
C ARG A 56 -44.69 -7.70 -13.70
N LEU A 57 -43.49 -8.20 -13.46
CA LEU A 57 -43.27 -9.42 -12.70
C LEU A 57 -43.24 -9.09 -11.20
N SER A 58 -42.90 -10.08 -10.37
CA SER A 58 -42.91 -9.97 -8.92
C SER A 58 -42.16 -8.73 -8.40
N PRO A 59 -42.72 -8.04 -7.39
CA PRO A 59 -42.05 -6.91 -6.76
C PRO A 59 -40.79 -7.36 -6.03
N LEU A 60 -39.79 -6.50 -6.03
CA LEU A 60 -38.56 -6.65 -5.27
C LEU A 60 -38.57 -5.64 -4.12
N PRO A 61 -38.42 -6.08 -2.87
CA PRO A 61 -38.38 -5.19 -1.71
C PRO A 61 -37.14 -4.28 -1.73
N VAL A 62 -37.17 -3.21 -0.92
CA VAL A 62 -35.98 -2.42 -0.62
C VAL A 62 -34.86 -3.34 -0.09
N ASP A 63 -33.61 -2.94 -0.29
CA ASP A 63 -32.41 -3.67 0.11
C ASP A 63 -32.11 -4.99 -0.63
N THR A 64 -32.99 -5.42 -1.54
CA THR A 64 -32.69 -6.53 -2.45
C THR A 64 -31.40 -6.25 -3.21
N GLN A 65 -30.46 -7.20 -3.20
CA GLN A 65 -29.23 -7.14 -3.98
C GLN A 65 -29.30 -8.01 -5.23
N LEU A 66 -28.89 -7.46 -6.37
CA LEU A 66 -29.00 -8.11 -7.67
C LEU A 66 -27.72 -7.92 -8.48
N LYS A 67 -27.23 -9.01 -9.09
CA LYS A 67 -26.12 -8.96 -10.04
C LYS A 67 -26.61 -8.44 -11.39
N ILE A 68 -25.93 -7.42 -11.92
CA ILE A 68 -26.15 -6.88 -13.25
C ILE A 68 -25.51 -7.84 -14.27
N THR A 69 -26.31 -8.49 -15.10
CA THR A 69 -25.82 -9.40 -16.14
C THR A 69 -25.55 -8.68 -17.46
N ALA A 70 -26.28 -7.60 -17.74
CA ALA A 70 -26.09 -6.71 -18.87
C ALA A 70 -26.71 -5.33 -18.61
N VAL A 71 -26.40 -4.36 -19.48
CA VAL A 71 -27.08 -3.06 -19.54
C VAL A 71 -27.62 -2.90 -20.95
N ASP A 72 -28.94 -2.87 -21.07
CA ASP A 72 -29.64 -2.72 -22.35
C ASP A 72 -30.33 -1.36 -22.43
N TRP A 73 -30.51 -0.85 -23.65
CA TRP A 73 -30.92 0.53 -23.89
C TRP A 73 -32.30 0.58 -24.55
N THR A 74 -33.13 1.52 -24.14
CA THR A 74 -34.36 1.85 -24.88
C THR A 74 -34.02 2.62 -26.15
N THR A 75 -34.94 2.62 -27.12
CA THR A 75 -34.83 3.46 -28.35
C THR A 75 -34.69 4.95 -28.03
N SER A 76 -35.25 5.41 -26.91
CA SER A 76 -35.12 6.78 -26.41
C SER A 76 -33.81 7.06 -25.67
N GLY A 77 -32.93 6.06 -25.51
CA GLY A 77 -31.60 6.22 -24.94
C GLY A 77 -31.50 6.14 -23.42
N TYR A 78 -32.45 5.46 -22.77
CA TYR A 78 -32.39 5.21 -21.33
C TYR A 78 -31.85 3.80 -21.05
N PRO A 79 -30.84 3.66 -20.17
CA PRO A 79 -30.31 2.36 -19.81
C PRO A 79 -31.25 1.60 -18.88
N ARG A 80 -31.21 0.27 -18.93
CA ARG A 80 -31.91 -0.68 -18.05
C ARG A 80 -30.93 -1.73 -17.58
N LEU A 81 -31.00 -2.09 -16.30
CA LEU A 81 -30.13 -3.14 -15.75
C LEU A 81 -30.82 -4.48 -15.99
N LYS A 82 -30.16 -5.38 -16.71
CA LYS A 82 -30.58 -6.76 -16.81
C LYS A 82 -30.11 -7.51 -15.57
N VAL A 83 -31.04 -8.24 -14.95
CA VAL A 83 -30.83 -9.04 -13.74
C VAL A 83 -31.43 -10.44 -13.97
N LYS A 84 -31.23 -11.36 -13.03
CA LYS A 84 -31.91 -12.66 -13.09
C LYS A 84 -33.43 -12.42 -13.09
N GLY A 85 -34.13 -12.91 -14.12
CA GLY A 85 -35.58 -12.79 -14.26
C GLY A 85 -36.09 -11.58 -15.05
N GLY A 86 -35.22 -10.68 -15.54
CA GLY A 86 -35.64 -9.58 -16.43
C GLY A 86 -34.85 -8.29 -16.24
N TYR A 87 -35.55 -7.16 -16.25
CA TYR A 87 -34.97 -5.81 -16.22
C TYR A 87 -35.50 -4.98 -15.05
N ILE A 88 -34.62 -4.16 -14.48
CA ILE A 88 -34.96 -3.17 -13.45
C ILE A 88 -34.43 -1.77 -13.83
N SER A 89 -34.95 -0.75 -13.14
CA SER A 89 -34.49 0.63 -13.34
C SER A 89 -33.00 0.76 -13.01
N SER A 90 -32.30 1.52 -13.85
CA SER A 90 -30.90 1.89 -13.64
C SER A 90 -30.73 3.24 -12.93
N ALA A 91 -31.82 3.92 -12.57
CA ALA A 91 -31.77 5.24 -11.97
C ALA A 91 -31.08 5.19 -10.60
N LYS A 92 -30.10 6.08 -10.36
CA LYS A 92 -29.38 6.16 -9.09
C LYS A 92 -30.28 6.49 -7.88
N THR A 93 -31.48 6.99 -8.13
CA THR A 93 -32.53 7.22 -7.12
C THR A 93 -33.29 5.94 -6.73
N ALA A 94 -33.04 4.83 -7.42
CA ALA A 94 -33.70 3.55 -7.22
C ALA A 94 -32.74 2.40 -6.91
N VAL A 95 -31.49 2.55 -7.31
CA VAL A 95 -30.42 1.57 -7.10
C VAL A 95 -29.13 2.26 -6.70
N LYS A 96 -28.35 1.61 -5.82
CA LYS A 96 -26.97 1.98 -5.51
C LYS A 96 -26.03 0.82 -5.85
N LEU A 97 -24.83 1.11 -6.33
CA LEU A 97 -23.82 0.09 -6.60
C LEU A 97 -23.35 -0.51 -5.27
N VAL A 98 -23.37 -1.82 -5.16
CA VAL A 98 -22.70 -2.53 -4.07
C VAL A 98 -21.25 -2.72 -4.49
N VAL A 99 -20.37 -1.95 -3.87
CA VAL A 99 -18.93 -2.14 -4.00
C VAL A 99 -18.56 -3.22 -2.99
N PRO A 100 -18.09 -4.41 -3.42
CA PRO A 100 -17.59 -5.40 -2.49
C PRO A 100 -16.51 -4.75 -1.62
N PRO A 101 -16.41 -5.07 -0.32
CA PRO A 101 -15.26 -4.64 0.45
C PRO A 101 -14.00 -5.08 -0.30
N LYS A 102 -13.05 -4.15 -0.50
CA LYS A 102 -11.73 -4.49 -1.04
C LYS A 102 -11.21 -5.68 -0.21
N PRO A 103 -10.72 -6.78 -0.83
CA PRO A 103 -10.20 -7.91 -0.07
C PRO A 103 -9.26 -7.41 1.03
N ALA A 104 -9.44 -7.93 2.24
CA ALA A 104 -8.57 -7.55 3.35
C ALA A 104 -7.12 -7.81 2.93
N VAL A 105 -6.28 -6.78 3.02
CA VAL A 105 -4.85 -6.95 2.81
C VAL A 105 -4.31 -7.76 3.99
N VAL A 106 -3.68 -8.88 3.72
CA VAL A 106 -3.11 -9.79 4.71
C VAL A 106 -1.61 -9.94 4.50
N ILE A 107 -0.90 -10.23 5.58
CA ILE A 107 0.52 -10.61 5.55
C ILE A 107 0.59 -12.07 5.09
N ASN A 108 1.11 -12.30 3.88
CA ASN A 108 1.23 -13.63 3.29
C ASN A 108 2.51 -14.33 3.77
N SER A 109 2.51 -14.85 4.98
CA SER A 109 3.67 -15.52 5.60
C SER A 109 3.22 -16.48 6.69
N THR A 110 3.88 -17.64 6.82
CA THR A 110 3.63 -18.61 7.90
C THR A 110 4.50 -18.40 9.13
N ASN A 111 5.41 -17.41 9.11
CA ASN A 111 6.31 -17.12 10.22
C ASN A 111 5.50 -16.71 11.48
N ALA A 112 5.85 -17.26 12.64
CA ALA A 112 5.12 -17.05 13.89
C ALA A 112 5.05 -15.57 14.30
N ILE A 113 6.11 -14.79 14.06
CA ILE A 113 6.14 -13.34 14.33
C ILE A 113 5.16 -12.62 13.40
N ASN A 114 5.17 -12.95 12.11
CA ASN A 114 4.26 -12.34 11.14
C ASN A 114 2.80 -12.67 11.40
N GLN A 115 2.50 -13.90 11.82
CA GLN A 115 1.16 -14.29 12.26
C GLN A 115 0.74 -13.51 13.50
N TYR A 116 1.65 -13.34 14.46
CA TYR A 116 1.41 -12.54 15.64
C TYR A 116 1.16 -11.05 15.30
N ILE A 117 1.95 -10.46 14.39
CA ILE A 117 1.73 -9.10 13.88
C ILE A 117 0.38 -9.00 13.17
N GLN A 118 0.05 -9.93 12.27
CA GLN A 118 -1.22 -9.95 11.54
C GLN A 118 -2.43 -9.90 12.46
N GLN A 119 -2.37 -10.64 13.57
CA GLN A 119 -3.46 -10.73 14.55
C GLN A 119 -3.52 -9.50 15.47
N ASN A 120 -2.36 -9.00 15.92
CA ASN A 120 -2.31 -8.04 17.03
C ASN A 120 -2.02 -6.60 16.61
N TYR A 121 -1.17 -6.38 15.59
CA TYR A 121 -0.56 -5.07 15.32
C TYR A 121 -0.62 -4.58 13.87
N PHE A 122 -0.98 -5.42 12.89
CA PHE A 122 -1.03 -5.00 11.50
C PHE A 122 -2.01 -3.82 11.35
N LYS A 123 -1.53 -2.72 10.73
CA LYS A 123 -2.19 -1.40 10.62
C LYS A 123 -2.34 -0.62 11.94
N LYS A 124 -1.70 -1.06 13.01
CA LYS A 124 -1.57 -0.33 14.29
C LYS A 124 -0.14 0.17 14.47
N ASN A 125 0.49 0.62 13.38
CA ASN A 125 1.83 1.20 13.43
C ASN A 125 1.83 2.57 14.13
N ALA A 126 2.99 2.93 14.69
CA ALA A 126 3.23 4.27 15.20
C ALA A 126 3.13 5.33 14.06
N PRO A 127 2.71 6.57 14.37
CA PRO A 127 2.77 7.66 13.41
C PRO A 127 4.23 8.03 13.11
N ILE A 128 4.50 8.45 11.87
CA ILE A 128 5.81 9.00 11.50
C ILE A 128 5.88 10.43 12.00
N SER A 129 6.73 10.68 12.99
CA SER A 129 7.08 12.03 13.42
C SER A 129 8.28 12.56 12.64
N SER A 130 8.32 13.87 12.41
CA SER A 130 9.44 14.53 11.73
C SER A 130 10.09 15.56 12.65
N LYS A 131 11.36 15.31 12.99
CA LYS A 131 12.22 16.18 13.80
C LYS A 131 13.53 16.44 13.06
N ILE A 132 13.42 16.87 11.80
CA ILE A 132 14.58 17.08 10.91
C ILE A 132 15.55 18.05 11.55
N TRP A 133 16.80 17.61 11.70
CA TRP A 133 17.87 18.47 12.19
C TRP A 133 18.60 19.11 11.01
N SER A 134 18.59 20.44 10.95
CA SER A 134 19.10 21.19 9.80
C SER A 134 20.61 21.09 9.57
N LYS A 135 21.38 20.64 10.58
CA LYS A 135 22.84 20.52 10.52
C LYS A 135 23.31 19.28 9.75
N PHE A 136 22.46 18.28 9.52
CA PHE A 136 22.86 17.14 8.70
C PHE A 136 23.15 17.59 7.25
N PRO A 137 24.22 17.05 6.64
CA PRO A 137 24.59 17.37 5.27
C PRO A 137 23.49 16.92 4.29
N LYS A 138 23.36 17.66 3.18
CA LYS A 138 22.34 17.42 2.15
C LYS A 138 22.98 16.99 0.83
N ASN A 139 23.70 15.89 0.88
CA ASN A 139 24.35 15.31 -0.30
C ASN A 139 23.35 14.51 -1.13
N LYS A 140 23.40 14.64 -2.45
CA LYS A 140 22.47 13.94 -3.35
C LYS A 140 22.84 12.45 -3.39
N TYR A 141 21.84 11.57 -3.55
CA TYR A 141 22.08 10.19 -3.99
C TYR A 141 22.75 10.17 -5.36
N ARG A 142 23.31 9.02 -5.76
CA ARG A 142 23.98 8.88 -7.07
C ARG A 142 23.08 9.16 -8.28
N LYS A 143 21.75 9.04 -8.12
CA LYS A 143 20.74 9.37 -9.14
C LYS A 143 20.14 10.77 -8.99
N GLY A 144 20.68 11.59 -8.08
CA GLY A 144 20.20 12.94 -7.78
C GLY A 144 19.36 13.04 -6.51
N ALA A 145 18.94 14.26 -6.17
CA ALA A 145 18.11 14.52 -5.00
C ALA A 145 16.72 13.86 -5.15
N GLY A 146 16.23 13.22 -4.10
CA GLY A 146 14.93 12.55 -4.09
C GLY A 146 14.86 11.31 -4.99
N LYS A 147 16.01 10.69 -5.27
CA LYS A 147 16.13 9.47 -6.08
C LYS A 147 16.80 8.32 -5.30
N PRO A 148 16.34 7.96 -4.09
CA PRO A 148 16.78 6.73 -3.46
C PRO A 148 16.32 5.52 -4.28
N GLU A 149 16.98 4.39 -4.07
CA GLU A 149 16.77 3.14 -4.78
C GLU A 149 16.21 2.03 -3.87
N GLY A 150 16.05 2.33 -2.58
CA GLY A 150 15.55 1.39 -1.59
C GLY A 150 15.74 1.90 -0.17
N VAL A 151 15.56 0.98 0.78
CA VAL A 151 15.70 1.20 2.22
C VAL A 151 16.66 0.16 2.81
N VAL A 152 17.56 0.58 3.68
CA VAL A 152 18.40 -0.29 4.52
C VAL A 152 17.82 -0.34 5.94
N VAL A 153 17.67 -1.56 6.43
CA VAL A 153 17.30 -1.89 7.81
C VAL A 153 18.57 -2.08 8.62
N HIS A 154 18.70 -1.31 9.69
CA HIS A 154 19.78 -1.41 10.66
C HIS A 154 19.27 -1.79 12.06
N GLU A 155 20.19 -2.05 12.98
CA GLU A 155 19.93 -2.06 14.41
C GLU A 155 21.11 -1.42 15.18
N THR A 156 20.82 -0.75 16.31
CA THR A 156 21.78 0.15 16.99
C THR A 156 22.95 -0.54 17.68
N ALA A 157 22.95 -1.87 17.75
CA ALA A 157 23.86 -2.74 18.48
C ALA A 157 23.95 -2.46 19.99
N ASN A 158 23.05 -1.63 20.53
CA ASN A 158 23.09 -1.17 21.91
C ASN A 158 21.83 -1.61 22.69
N PRO A 159 21.91 -2.69 23.49
CA PRO A 159 20.76 -3.23 24.20
C PRO A 159 20.30 -2.39 25.39
N ASN A 160 20.97 -1.29 25.72
CA ASN A 160 20.60 -0.45 26.87
C ASN A 160 20.18 0.97 26.45
N SER A 161 20.19 1.25 25.16
CA SER A 161 19.86 2.57 24.62
C SER A 161 18.35 2.79 24.54
N THR A 162 17.95 4.05 24.68
CA THR A 162 16.63 4.48 24.23
C THR A 162 16.75 5.22 22.90
N ILE A 163 15.63 5.34 22.17
CA ILE A 163 15.58 6.12 20.93
C ILE A 163 16.10 7.55 21.10
N ASN A 164 15.87 8.17 22.26
CA ASN A 164 16.36 9.51 22.54
C ASN A 164 17.87 9.54 22.82
N ASN A 165 18.43 8.50 23.45
CA ASN A 165 19.88 8.38 23.62
C ASN A 165 20.57 8.27 22.26
N GLU A 166 20.06 7.40 21.39
CA GLU A 166 20.61 7.18 20.05
C GLU A 166 20.52 8.43 19.16
N ILE A 167 19.36 9.10 19.14
CA ILE A 167 19.21 10.36 18.40
C ILE A 167 20.16 11.43 18.92
N SER A 168 20.32 11.56 20.23
CA SER A 168 21.19 12.57 20.84
C SER A 168 22.65 12.29 20.55
N TYR A 169 23.08 11.03 20.71
CA TYR A 169 24.43 10.59 20.40
C TYR A 169 24.76 10.81 18.92
N MET A 170 23.86 10.41 18.02
CA MET A 170 24.06 10.55 16.58
C MET A 170 24.14 12.03 16.15
N LYS A 171 23.35 12.92 16.75
CA LYS A 171 23.48 14.37 16.48
C LYS A 171 24.85 14.91 16.89
N SER A 172 25.39 14.49 18.02
CA SER A 172 26.71 14.90 18.49
C SER A 172 27.86 14.30 17.65
N HIS A 173 27.64 13.17 16.99
CA HIS A 173 28.66 12.41 16.26
C HIS A 173 28.37 12.24 14.76
N TYR A 174 27.51 13.10 14.18
CA TYR A 174 26.97 12.89 12.83
C TYR A 174 28.03 12.86 11.72
N GLN A 175 29.22 13.43 11.98
CA GLN A 175 30.34 13.40 11.04
C GLN A 175 30.90 11.99 10.83
N ASN A 176 30.69 11.10 11.80
CA ASN A 176 31.08 9.69 11.71
C ASN A 176 29.98 8.88 11.02
N ALA A 177 28.74 8.99 11.53
CA ALA A 177 27.60 8.30 10.96
C ALA A 177 26.30 9.02 11.31
N PHE A 178 25.33 8.96 10.39
CA PHE A 178 23.95 9.26 10.69
C PHE A 178 23.00 8.50 9.78
N VAL A 179 21.78 8.26 10.25
CA VAL A 179 20.67 7.67 9.48
C VAL A 179 19.51 8.66 9.33
N HIS A 180 18.50 8.28 8.57
CA HIS A 180 17.32 9.13 8.36
C HIS A 180 16.36 9.06 9.52
N THR A 181 16.14 7.87 10.07
CA THR A 181 15.03 7.58 10.97
C THR A 181 15.46 6.60 12.04
N PHE A 182 14.90 6.74 13.24
CA PHE A 182 14.94 5.71 14.26
C PHE A 182 13.54 5.13 14.46
N VAL A 183 13.48 3.83 14.73
CA VAL A 183 12.26 3.06 14.97
C VAL A 183 12.43 2.31 16.29
N ASP A 184 11.41 2.36 17.14
CA ASP A 184 11.22 1.44 18.26
C ASP A 184 9.77 0.89 18.21
N ASN A 185 9.33 0.21 19.27
CA ASN A 185 8.00 -0.37 19.33
C ASN A 185 6.86 0.68 19.34
N ASN A 186 7.13 1.91 19.77
CA ASN A 186 6.13 2.97 19.95
C ASN A 186 6.31 4.16 19.00
N ASN A 187 7.48 4.28 18.36
CA ASN A 187 7.89 5.50 17.69
C ASN A 187 8.50 5.22 16.31
N ILE A 188 8.23 6.13 15.38
CA ILE A 188 9.00 6.30 14.14
C ILE A 188 9.41 7.78 14.08
N ILE A 189 10.70 8.06 14.24
CA ILE A 189 11.22 9.43 14.36
C ILE A 189 12.17 9.71 13.20
N ASN A 190 11.67 10.41 12.18
CA ASN A 190 12.47 10.86 11.05
C ASN A 190 13.21 12.16 11.40
N ILE A 191 14.53 12.13 11.30
CA ILE A 191 15.44 13.20 11.74
C ILE A 191 16.36 13.73 10.63
N ALA A 192 16.41 13.08 9.47
CA ALA A 192 17.13 13.59 8.29
C ALA A 192 16.25 13.53 7.02
N ASN A 193 16.50 14.43 6.08
CA ASN A 193 15.66 14.55 4.89
C ASN A 193 15.95 13.43 3.88
N THR A 194 14.99 12.53 3.66
CA THR A 194 15.11 11.37 2.74
C THR A 194 15.26 11.73 1.26
N LYS A 195 15.28 13.02 0.89
CA LYS A 195 15.71 13.46 -0.45
C LYS A 195 17.22 13.45 -0.62
N TYR A 196 17.99 13.31 0.46
CA TYR A 196 19.44 13.34 0.47
C TYR A 196 19.97 12.11 1.19
N LEU A 197 21.18 11.67 0.86
CA LEU A 197 21.76 10.50 1.48
C LEU A 197 22.10 10.69 2.96
N ALA A 198 22.20 9.57 3.67
CA ALA A 198 22.74 9.49 5.01
C ALA A 198 24.07 8.70 5.02
N TRP A 199 24.76 8.66 6.16
CA TRP A 199 26.11 8.12 6.30
C TRP A 199 26.16 6.88 7.23
N GLY A 200 25.29 5.90 7.07
CA GLY A 200 25.18 4.73 7.96
C GLY A 200 25.42 3.36 7.32
N SER A 201 25.63 3.25 6.01
CA SER A 201 25.73 1.95 5.31
C SER A 201 26.94 1.83 4.36
N GLY A 202 28.05 2.47 4.72
CA GLY A 202 29.23 2.54 3.85
C GLY A 202 28.99 3.34 2.56
N TYR A 203 30.06 3.67 1.83
CA TYR A 203 29.95 4.55 0.64
C TYR A 203 28.93 4.04 -0.38
N GLN A 204 28.93 2.73 -0.67
CA GLN A 204 28.06 2.16 -1.70
C GLN A 204 26.58 2.14 -1.29
N GLY A 205 26.27 1.88 -0.02
CA GLY A 205 24.91 1.93 0.50
C GLY A 205 24.39 3.37 0.63
N ASN A 206 25.23 4.27 1.14
CA ASN A 206 24.92 5.70 1.30
C ASN A 206 24.48 6.33 -0.01
N GLN A 207 25.15 6.02 -1.11
CA GLN A 207 24.81 6.55 -2.44
C GLN A 207 23.41 6.15 -2.95
N ARG A 208 22.74 5.17 -2.31
CA ARG A 208 21.56 4.50 -2.85
C ARG A 208 20.33 4.55 -1.96
N PHE A 209 20.49 4.45 -0.64
CA PHE A 209 19.36 4.04 0.21
C PHE A 209 18.97 5.05 1.27
N VAL A 210 17.66 5.09 1.54
CA VAL A 210 17.15 5.59 2.82
C VAL A 210 17.54 4.57 3.89
N GLN A 211 17.86 5.04 5.09
CA GLN A 211 18.44 4.21 6.16
C GLN A 211 17.69 4.51 7.45
N PHE A 212 17.32 3.47 8.19
CA PHE A 212 16.77 3.62 9.54
C PHE A 212 17.39 2.62 10.49
N GLU A 213 17.42 3.00 11.76
CA GLU A 213 17.89 2.18 12.88
C GLU A 213 16.73 1.65 13.71
N GLN A 214 16.78 0.36 14.04
CA GLN A 214 15.94 -0.27 15.06
C GLN A 214 16.62 -0.14 16.41
N VAL A 215 15.92 0.37 17.42
CA VAL A 215 16.43 0.47 18.79
C VAL A 215 16.02 -0.78 19.54
N ARG A 216 17.00 -1.57 20.02
CA ARG A 216 16.72 -2.87 20.66
C ARG A 216 15.66 -2.76 21.75
N VAL A 217 14.57 -3.48 21.57
CA VAL A 217 13.50 -3.64 22.57
C VAL A 217 13.62 -4.97 23.33
N HIS A 218 12.87 -5.12 24.43
CA HIS A 218 13.11 -6.18 25.44
C HIS A 218 11.89 -7.04 25.78
N SER A 219 10.87 -7.07 24.93
CA SER A 219 9.73 -7.96 25.12
C SER A 219 9.21 -8.49 23.79
N LYS A 220 8.48 -9.61 23.87
CA LYS A 220 7.77 -10.23 22.75
C LYS A 220 6.94 -9.21 21.97
N ASP A 221 6.05 -8.54 22.68
CA ASP A 221 5.11 -7.56 22.12
C ASP A 221 5.84 -6.37 21.52
N ALA A 222 6.84 -5.83 22.22
CA ALA A 222 7.61 -4.70 21.73
C ALA A 222 8.36 -5.07 20.43
N PHE A 223 8.94 -6.26 20.34
CA PHE A 223 9.64 -6.69 19.13
C PHE A 223 8.71 -6.83 17.92
N ALA A 224 7.54 -7.45 18.09
CA ALA A 224 6.57 -7.51 17.01
C ALA A 224 6.06 -6.12 16.59
N GLN A 225 5.86 -5.20 17.55
CA GLN A 225 5.49 -3.82 17.25
C GLN A 225 6.61 -3.07 16.49
N GLU A 226 7.86 -3.25 16.88
CA GLU A 226 9.02 -2.65 16.21
C GLU A 226 9.15 -3.16 14.77
N ILE A 227 9.09 -4.47 14.55
CA ILE A 227 9.09 -5.06 13.20
C ILE A 227 7.90 -4.52 12.37
N ASN A 228 6.73 -4.40 12.98
CA ASN A 228 5.55 -3.82 12.33
C ASN A 228 5.77 -2.34 11.94
N ASN A 229 6.37 -1.54 12.81
CA ASN A 229 6.70 -0.13 12.56
C ASN A 229 7.79 0.01 11.47
N ALA A 230 8.84 -0.81 11.53
CA ALA A 230 9.91 -0.87 10.55
C ALA A 230 9.37 -1.26 9.15
N ALA A 231 8.47 -2.24 9.09
CA ALA A 231 7.85 -2.68 7.84
C ALA A 231 6.93 -1.61 7.25
N TYR A 232 6.13 -0.95 8.10
CA TYR A 232 5.30 0.19 7.69
C TYR A 232 6.16 1.33 7.15
N TYR A 233 7.22 1.74 7.86
CA TYR A 233 8.10 2.82 7.44
C TYR A 233 8.80 2.49 6.11
N THR A 234 9.28 1.26 5.96
CA THR A 234 9.86 0.78 4.71
C THR A 234 8.85 0.90 3.57
N ALA A 235 7.62 0.39 3.74
CA ALA A 235 6.57 0.48 2.73
C ALA A 235 6.19 1.94 2.40
N TYR A 236 6.14 2.82 3.40
CA TYR A 236 5.89 4.25 3.25
C TYR A 236 6.94 4.92 2.36
N ILE A 237 8.23 4.67 2.63
CA ILE A 237 9.34 5.22 1.82
C ILE A 237 9.30 4.66 0.40
N LEU A 238 9.08 3.36 0.23
CA LEU A 238 8.97 2.76 -1.10
C LEU A 238 7.81 3.38 -1.90
N LYS A 239 6.65 3.61 -1.28
CA LYS A 239 5.53 4.32 -1.91
C LYS A 239 5.87 5.75 -2.28
N GLN A 240 6.46 6.50 -1.34
CA GLN A 240 6.85 7.89 -1.53
C GLN A 240 7.75 8.08 -2.76
N TYR A 241 8.64 7.12 -3.03
CA TYR A 241 9.60 7.19 -4.14
C TYR A 241 9.23 6.32 -5.36
N GLY A 242 8.02 5.72 -5.39
CA GLY A 242 7.55 4.92 -6.53
C GLY A 242 8.33 3.61 -6.74
N LEU A 243 8.92 3.07 -5.68
CA LEU A 243 9.69 1.82 -5.68
C LEU A 243 8.80 0.64 -5.30
N LYS A 244 9.02 -0.52 -5.89
CA LYS A 244 8.29 -1.76 -5.54
C LYS A 244 9.09 -2.57 -4.52
N PRO A 245 8.47 -3.15 -3.47
CA PRO A 245 9.17 -3.98 -2.51
C PRO A 245 9.79 -5.23 -3.15
N SER A 246 11.09 -5.41 -2.99
CA SER A 246 11.81 -6.62 -3.39
C SER A 246 13.08 -6.79 -2.55
N LEU A 247 13.43 -8.04 -2.27
CA LEU A 247 14.70 -8.35 -1.61
C LEU A 247 15.87 -7.87 -2.45
N ALA A 248 16.91 -7.47 -1.75
CA ALA A 248 18.23 -7.29 -2.27
C ALA A 248 18.81 -8.59 -2.87
N THR A 249 19.72 -8.45 -3.83
CA THR A 249 20.26 -9.55 -4.62
C THR A 249 21.74 -9.36 -4.86
N SER A 250 22.46 -10.44 -5.15
CA SER A 250 23.88 -10.43 -5.49
C SER A 250 24.24 -9.56 -6.70
N LYS A 251 23.26 -9.16 -7.52
CA LYS A 251 23.44 -8.23 -8.65
C LYS A 251 23.38 -6.75 -8.25
N GLY A 252 23.31 -6.43 -6.96
CA GLY A 252 23.20 -5.05 -6.51
C GLY A 252 21.82 -4.43 -6.74
N SER A 253 20.79 -5.27 -6.96
CA SER A 253 19.40 -4.87 -7.23
C SER A 253 18.45 -5.31 -6.12
N GLY A 254 17.32 -4.61 -5.96
CA GLY A 254 16.38 -4.80 -4.86
C GLY A 254 16.10 -3.48 -4.16
N THR A 255 15.05 -3.41 -3.36
CA THR A 255 14.61 -2.17 -2.71
C THR A 255 14.51 -2.26 -1.19
N VAL A 256 14.62 -3.47 -0.64
CA VAL A 256 14.63 -3.75 0.80
C VAL A 256 15.93 -4.50 1.10
N TRP A 257 16.80 -3.87 1.89
CA TRP A 257 18.16 -4.31 2.19
C TRP A 257 18.37 -4.38 3.70
N SER A 258 19.11 -5.35 4.21
CA SER A 258 19.79 -5.23 5.51
C SER A 258 21.15 -4.54 5.33
N HIS A 259 21.79 -4.12 6.42
CA HIS A 259 23.19 -3.69 6.35
C HIS A 259 24.10 -4.85 5.93
N HIS A 260 23.81 -6.07 6.39
CA HIS A 260 24.51 -7.28 5.93
C HIS A 260 24.41 -7.48 4.40
N ASP A 261 23.24 -7.25 3.80
CA ASP A 261 23.06 -7.32 2.34
C ASP A 261 23.97 -6.31 1.62
N VAL A 262 24.11 -5.10 2.19
CA VAL A 262 25.03 -4.07 1.67
C VAL A 262 26.48 -4.54 1.77
N SER A 263 26.92 -5.02 2.94
CA SER A 263 28.27 -5.55 3.15
C SER A 263 28.59 -6.67 2.15
N LYS A 264 27.65 -7.61 1.98
CA LYS A 264 27.81 -8.81 1.16
C LYS A 264 27.82 -8.54 -0.34
N TRP A 265 26.97 -7.63 -0.82
CA TRP A 265 26.72 -7.47 -2.27
C TRP A 265 27.21 -6.15 -2.85
N LEU A 266 27.48 -5.14 -2.03
CA LEU A 266 27.97 -3.84 -2.46
C LEU A 266 29.35 -3.51 -1.88
N GLY A 267 29.66 -3.99 -0.67
CA GLY A 267 30.91 -3.70 0.04
C GLY A 267 31.01 -2.26 0.55
N GLY A 268 32.17 -1.93 1.13
CA GLY A 268 32.44 -0.61 1.75
C GLY A 268 31.93 -0.48 3.18
N THR A 269 31.52 -1.59 3.78
CA THR A 269 31.14 -1.82 5.18
C THR A 269 31.20 -3.33 5.42
N ASP A 270 31.39 -3.77 6.67
CA ASP A 270 31.50 -5.17 7.10
C ASP A 270 30.45 -5.55 8.15
N HIS A 271 29.52 -4.64 8.43
CA HIS A 271 28.44 -4.85 9.39
C HIS A 271 27.44 -5.93 8.95
N THR A 272 26.83 -6.59 9.93
CA THR A 272 25.91 -7.73 9.73
C THR A 272 24.51 -7.50 10.28
N ASP A 273 24.18 -6.30 10.74
CA ASP A 273 22.84 -5.97 11.22
C ASP A 273 21.76 -6.08 10.12
N PRO A 274 20.51 -6.45 10.48
CA PRO A 274 19.99 -6.73 11.83
C PRO A 274 20.02 -8.22 12.24
N ASP A 275 20.81 -9.06 11.56
CA ASP A 275 20.67 -10.52 11.58
C ASP A 275 20.68 -11.12 12.99
N ASP A 276 21.69 -10.78 13.80
CA ASP A 276 21.85 -11.35 15.14
C ASP A 276 20.77 -10.89 16.11
N TYR A 277 20.36 -9.62 16.02
CA TYR A 277 19.27 -9.08 16.83
C TYR A 277 17.98 -9.84 16.54
N TRP A 278 17.59 -9.92 15.26
CA TRP A 278 16.38 -10.61 14.85
C TRP A 278 16.41 -12.10 15.18
N LYS A 279 17.53 -12.78 14.95
CA LYS A 279 17.71 -14.20 15.29
C LYS A 279 17.52 -14.45 16.78
N GLN A 280 18.13 -13.64 17.64
CA GLN A 280 18.03 -13.79 19.10
C GLN A 280 16.62 -13.50 19.60
N SER A 281 16.00 -12.40 19.18
CA SER A 281 14.63 -12.03 19.55
C SER A 281 13.60 -13.05 19.07
N ALA A 282 13.71 -13.51 17.83
CA ALA A 282 12.82 -14.52 17.27
C ALA A 282 12.92 -15.86 18.00
N LYS A 283 14.15 -16.29 18.32
CA LYS A 283 14.36 -17.51 19.09
C LYS A 283 13.78 -17.38 20.50
N THR A 284 14.05 -16.26 21.17
CA THR A 284 13.69 -16.05 22.59
C THR A 284 12.19 -15.93 22.81
N TRP A 285 11.47 -15.19 21.95
CA TRP A 285 10.07 -14.83 22.21
C TRP A 285 9.04 -15.59 21.38
N TYR A 286 9.49 -16.23 20.29
CA TYR A 286 8.62 -16.87 19.31
C TYR A 286 9.05 -18.30 18.94
N SER A 287 10.17 -18.80 19.47
CA SER A 287 10.72 -20.12 19.13
C SER A 287 10.86 -20.32 17.61
N THR A 288 11.25 -19.27 16.90
CA THR A 288 11.36 -19.26 15.43
C THR A 288 12.62 -18.50 14.97
N THR A 289 12.81 -18.41 13.66
CA THR A 289 13.83 -17.58 13.01
C THR A 289 13.18 -16.37 12.37
N TYR A 290 13.93 -15.28 12.18
CA TYR A 290 13.44 -14.12 11.43
C TYR A 290 14.56 -13.51 10.59
N THR A 291 14.27 -13.28 9.32
CA THR A 291 15.21 -12.80 8.31
C THR A 291 14.56 -11.74 7.42
N MET A 292 15.33 -11.12 6.52
CA MET A 292 14.79 -10.21 5.50
C MET A 292 13.67 -10.85 4.65
N SER A 293 13.75 -12.17 4.41
CA SER A 293 12.70 -12.93 3.70
C SER A 293 11.39 -13.00 4.47
N ASP A 294 11.44 -13.03 5.81
CA ASP A 294 10.25 -12.96 6.67
C ASP A 294 9.73 -11.53 6.79
N PHE A 295 10.61 -10.54 6.76
CA PHE A 295 10.26 -9.12 6.83
C PHE A 295 9.50 -8.63 5.58
N LEU A 296 9.93 -9.05 4.38
CA LEU A 296 9.37 -8.56 3.11
C LEU A 296 7.83 -8.75 2.98
N PRO A 297 7.22 -9.90 3.36
CA PRO A 297 5.76 -10.04 3.36
C PRO A 297 5.01 -8.98 4.16
N VAL A 298 5.55 -8.53 5.30
CA VAL A 298 4.94 -7.46 6.12
C VAL A 298 5.02 -6.12 5.38
N VAL A 299 6.18 -5.82 4.78
CA VAL A 299 6.39 -4.63 3.93
C VAL A 299 5.41 -4.62 2.75
N GLN A 300 5.25 -5.75 2.07
CA GLN A 300 4.35 -5.89 0.93
C GLN A 300 2.88 -5.69 1.33
N ALA A 301 2.48 -6.23 2.48
CA ALA A 301 1.13 -6.01 3.01
C ALA A 301 0.88 -4.53 3.29
N TYR A 302 1.82 -3.83 3.94
CA TYR A 302 1.69 -2.38 4.13
C TYR A 302 1.67 -1.63 2.80
N TYR A 303 2.58 -1.93 1.88
CA TYR A 303 2.66 -1.30 0.57
C TYR A 303 1.36 -1.43 -0.23
N ASN A 304 0.68 -2.58 -0.15
CA ASN A 304 -0.60 -2.79 -0.84
C ASN A 304 -1.79 -2.11 -0.14
N SER A 305 -1.61 -1.72 1.13
CA SER A 305 -2.62 -1.04 1.95
C SER A 305 -2.54 0.48 1.88
N LEU A 306 -1.37 1.04 1.53
CA LEU A 306 -1.11 2.46 1.28
C LEU A 306 -1.51 2.87 -0.15
#